data_AF-A0A195CRE9-F1
#
_entry.id   AF-A0A195CRE9-F1
#
_cell.length_a   1.000
_cell.length_b   1.000
_cell.length_c   1.000
_cell.angle_alpha   90.00
_cell.angle_beta   90.00
_cell.angle_gamma   90.00
#
_symmetry.space_group_name_H-M   'P 1'
#
loop_
_entity.id
_entity.type
_entity.pdbx_description
1 polymer ?
#
loop_
_entity_poly.entity_id
_entity_poly.type
_entity_poly.pdbx_seq_one_letter_code
_entity_poly.pdbx_strand_id
1 'polypeptide(L)'
;LKFYFLQRKIILHNRYADEQSKRTQSPPNIPDGPYHKTSQIYYYTRDARREIKQPMLIAATKQIDIEKKSVAEKKFITPGKIHN
;
A
#
# COMPACT_ATOMS: atom_id res chain seq x y z
N LEU A 1 27.88 35.64 -20.81
CA LEU A 1 27.27 35.50 -22.15
C LEU A 1 25.90 34.77 -22.15
N LYS A 2 25.76 33.59 -21.51
CA LYS A 2 24.54 32.74 -21.61
C LYS A 2 23.24 33.36 -21.03
N PHE A 3 23.34 34.23 -20.02
CA PHE A 3 22.19 34.92 -19.40
C PHE A 3 21.51 35.95 -20.30
N TYR A 4 22.25 36.61 -21.19
CA TYR A 4 21.74 37.71 -22.01
C TYR A 4 20.80 37.23 -23.13
N PHE A 5 21.00 36.01 -23.63
CA PHE A 5 20.25 35.46 -24.76
C PHE A 5 18.94 34.77 -24.38
N LEU A 6 18.81 34.27 -23.14
CA LEU A 6 17.65 33.45 -22.77
C LEU A 6 16.45 34.26 -22.25
N GLN A 7 16.65 35.53 -21.85
CA GLN A 7 15.64 36.41 -21.22
C GLN A 7 14.81 35.75 -20.09
N ARG A 8 15.31 34.65 -19.52
CA ARG A 8 14.67 33.88 -18.44
C ARG A 8 15.72 33.44 -17.44
N LYS A 9 15.33 33.30 -16.17
CA LYS A 9 16.21 32.81 -15.10
C LYS A 9 16.64 31.38 -15.42
N ILE A 10 17.95 31.14 -15.48
CA ILE A 10 18.52 29.81 -15.69
C ILE A 10 18.47 29.05 -14.36
N ILE A 11 17.79 27.91 -14.36
CA ILE A 11 17.79 26.96 -13.24
C ILE A 11 18.95 26.00 -13.47
N LEU A 12 19.91 25.97 -12.54
CA LEU A 12 21.04 25.07 -12.59
C LEU A 12 20.61 23.70 -12.08
N HIS A 13 20.98 22.64 -12.80
CA HIS A 13 20.71 21.25 -12.39
C HIS A 13 21.71 20.74 -11.35
N ASN A 14 22.85 21.43 -11.21
CA ASN A 14 23.88 21.09 -10.25
C ASN A 14 23.47 21.58 -8.86
N ARG A 15 23.69 20.74 -7.86
CA ARG A 15 23.43 21.07 -6.46
C ARG A 15 24.72 21.60 -5.83
N TYR A 16 24.66 22.80 -5.29
CA TYR A 16 25.80 23.46 -4.62
C TYR A 16 25.74 23.24 -3.11
N ALA A 17 26.90 23.19 -2.46
CA ALA A 17 27.00 22.84 -1.04
C ALA A 17 26.15 23.74 -0.12
N ASP A 18 26.05 25.02 -0.44
CA ASP A 18 25.31 26.01 0.37
C ASP A 18 23.78 25.87 0.24
N GLU A 19 23.31 25.25 -0.85
CA GLU A 19 21.89 25.00 -1.12
C GLU A 19 21.45 23.61 -0.64
N GLN A 20 22.39 22.77 -0.19
CA GLN A 20 22.13 21.44 0.31
C GLN A 20 22.17 21.42 1.84
N SER A 21 21.44 20.47 2.44
CA SER A 21 21.60 20.18 3.85
C SER A 21 23.03 19.72 4.15
N LYS A 22 23.52 20.02 5.36
CA LYS A 22 24.84 19.59 5.81
C LYS A 22 24.98 18.07 5.75
N ARG A 23 26.20 17.56 5.55
CA ARG A 23 26.45 16.11 5.59
C ARG A 23 26.28 15.54 7.00
N THR A 24 26.67 16.30 8.01
CA THR A 24 26.49 15.94 9.42
C THR A 24 25.18 16.52 9.92
N GLN A 25 24.29 15.66 10.39
CA GLN A 25 23.00 16.02 10.97
C GLN A 25 23.06 15.81 12.50
N SER A 26 22.37 16.66 13.26
CA SER A 26 22.19 16.46 14.70
C SER A 26 21.34 15.20 14.97
N PRO A 27 21.49 14.56 16.14
CA PRO A 27 20.65 13.42 16.49
C PRO A 27 19.16 13.82 16.49
N PRO A 28 18.28 13.06 15.82
CA PRO A 28 16.86 13.35 15.79
C PRO A 28 16.15 12.86 17.07
N ASN A 29 15.07 13.54 17.45
CA ASN A 29 14.09 13.03 18.42
C ASN A 29 12.87 12.52 17.65
N ILE A 30 12.71 11.20 17.55
CA ILE A 30 11.69 10.55 16.74
C ILE A 30 10.49 10.24 17.64
N PRO A 31 9.25 10.60 17.25
CA PRO A 31 8.07 10.27 18.03
C PRO A 31 7.84 8.76 18.06
N ASP A 32 7.31 8.29 19.17
CA ASP A 32 6.99 6.89 19.35
C ASP A 32 5.82 6.41 18.50
N GLY A 33 5.79 5.10 18.26
CA GLY A 33 4.72 4.45 17.52
C GLY A 33 3.40 4.31 18.33
N PRO A 34 2.29 3.92 17.68
CA PRO A 34 0.95 3.88 18.30
C PRO A 34 0.81 2.97 19.53
N TYR A 35 1.71 1.99 19.67
CA TYR A 35 1.71 1.01 20.75
C TYR A 35 2.83 1.22 21.78
N HIS A 36 3.45 2.41 21.83
CA HIS A 36 4.33 2.80 22.93
C HIS A 36 3.50 3.22 24.15
N LYS A 37 2.94 2.24 24.87
CA LYS A 37 2.21 2.46 26.13
C LYS A 37 2.70 1.43 27.16
N THR A 38 2.37 1.63 28.43
CA THR A 38 2.83 0.76 29.53
C THR A 38 1.82 -0.34 29.88
N SER A 39 0.54 -0.14 29.60
CA SER A 39 -0.55 -1.06 29.92
C SER A 39 -1.46 -1.32 28.73
N GLN A 40 -2.24 -2.42 28.78
CA GLN A 40 -3.25 -2.77 27.77
C GLN A 40 -2.69 -3.01 26.36
N ILE A 41 -1.44 -3.48 26.26
CA ILE A 41 -0.79 -3.82 24.98
C ILE A 41 -0.47 -5.31 24.97
N TYR A 42 -1.51 -6.12 24.84
CA TYR A 42 -1.32 -7.53 24.60
C TYR A 42 -1.00 -7.76 23.12
N TYR A 43 0.02 -8.57 22.84
CA TYR A 43 0.42 -8.82 21.44
C TYR A 43 -0.68 -9.56 20.65
N TYR A 44 -1.43 -10.43 21.31
CA TYR A 44 -2.45 -11.26 20.67
C TYR A 44 -3.62 -10.44 20.08
N THR A 45 -3.90 -9.24 20.59
CA THR A 45 -5.01 -8.39 20.09
C THR A 45 -4.67 -7.60 18.83
N ARG A 46 -3.39 -7.61 18.40
CA ARG A 46 -2.89 -6.81 17.26
C ARG A 46 -2.12 -7.64 16.23
N ASP A 47 -2.01 -8.95 16.44
CA ASP A 47 -1.23 -9.83 15.57
C ASP A 47 -2.03 -10.20 14.31
N ALA A 48 -2.10 -9.28 13.36
CA ALA A 48 -2.77 -9.48 12.08
C ALA A 48 -2.23 -10.70 11.30
N ARG A 49 -0.98 -11.13 11.56
CA ARG A 49 -0.39 -12.30 10.90
C ARG A 49 -1.14 -13.60 11.28
N ARG A 50 -1.77 -13.64 12.45
CA ARG A 50 -2.56 -14.77 12.94
C ARG A 50 -4.04 -14.68 12.59
N GLU A 51 -4.51 -13.51 12.15
CA GLU A 51 -5.88 -13.29 11.70
C GLU A 51 -6.11 -13.78 10.26
N ILE A 52 -5.03 -14.04 9.53
CA ILE A 52 -5.07 -14.56 8.16
C ILE A 52 -5.69 -15.95 8.16
N LYS A 53 -6.86 -16.06 7.52
CA LYS A 53 -7.54 -17.34 7.25
C LYS A 53 -7.11 -17.89 5.90
N GLN A 54 -7.21 -19.21 5.76
CA GLN A 54 -7.02 -19.86 4.46
C GLN A 54 -8.03 -19.33 3.44
N PRO A 55 -7.67 -19.25 2.14
CA PRO A 55 -8.58 -18.79 1.11
C PRO A 55 -9.80 -19.70 1.02
N MET A 56 -10.96 -19.11 0.79
CA MET A 56 -12.21 -19.86 0.61
C MET A 56 -12.22 -20.54 -0.76
N LEU A 57 -12.46 -21.84 -0.77
CA LEU A 57 -12.55 -22.64 -1.99
C LEU A 57 -13.98 -22.54 -2.55
N ILE A 58 -14.15 -21.84 -3.69
CA ILE A 58 -15.47 -21.55 -4.30
C ILE A 58 -15.95 -22.70 -5.22
N ALA A 59 -15.04 -23.38 -5.90
CA ALA A 59 -15.35 -24.54 -6.74
C ALA A 59 -14.28 -25.63 -6.55
N ALA A 60 -14.64 -26.73 -5.89
CA ALA A 60 -13.83 -27.95 -5.85
C ALA A 60 -14.47 -28.95 -6.80
N THR A 61 -13.70 -29.49 -7.73
CA THR A 61 -14.11 -30.71 -8.46
C THR A 61 -14.07 -31.85 -7.45
N LYS A 62 -15.23 -32.26 -6.93
CA LYS A 62 -15.32 -33.55 -6.24
C LYS A 62 -15.11 -34.63 -7.31
N GLN A 63 -14.32 -35.65 -7.00
CA GLN A 63 -13.99 -36.73 -7.94
C GLN A 63 -15.23 -37.61 -8.27
N ILE A 64 -16.35 -37.41 -7.58
CA ILE A 64 -17.62 -38.11 -7.78
C ILE A 64 -18.76 -37.08 -7.68
N ASP A 65 -19.43 -36.84 -8.80
CA ASP A 65 -20.58 -35.94 -8.90
C ASP A 65 -21.88 -36.74 -8.72
N ILE A 66 -22.64 -36.45 -7.66
CA ILE A 66 -24.04 -36.87 -7.54
C ILE A 66 -24.89 -35.66 -7.94
N GLU A 67 -25.54 -35.85 -9.10
CA GLU A 67 -26.69 -35.13 -9.65
C GLU A 67 -26.45 -33.79 -10.37
N LYS A 68 -26.79 -33.84 -11.68
CA LYS A 68 -26.88 -32.71 -12.60
C LYS A 68 -27.96 -31.74 -12.14
N LYS A 69 -27.57 -30.59 -11.58
CA LYS A 69 -28.49 -29.46 -11.37
C LYS A 69 -28.86 -28.82 -12.70
N SER A 70 -30.16 -28.62 -12.90
CA SER A 70 -30.76 -27.99 -14.08
C SER A 70 -30.22 -26.59 -14.32
N VAL A 71 -30.00 -26.28 -15.61
CA VAL A 71 -29.44 -25.00 -16.07
C VAL A 71 -30.52 -23.93 -16.03
N ALA A 72 -30.59 -23.19 -14.92
CA ALA A 72 -31.27 -21.90 -14.87
C ALA A 72 -30.37 -20.81 -15.52
N GLU A 73 -30.99 -19.85 -16.21
CA GLU A 73 -30.30 -18.75 -16.91
C GLU A 73 -29.38 -17.96 -15.95
N LYS A 74 -28.07 -18.01 -16.19
CA LYS A 74 -27.07 -17.34 -15.35
C LYS A 74 -26.92 -15.88 -15.78
N LYS A 75 -27.24 -14.94 -14.89
CA LYS A 75 -26.97 -13.51 -15.09
C LYS A 75 -25.45 -13.26 -15.06
N PHE A 76 -24.94 -12.42 -15.97
CA PHE A 76 -23.55 -11.99 -15.95
C PHE A 76 -23.31 -11.02 -14.79
N ILE A 77 -22.27 -11.26 -14.00
CA ILE A 77 -21.90 -10.44 -12.84
C ILE A 77 -20.53 -9.82 -13.11
N THR A 78 -20.40 -8.51 -12.93
CA THR A 78 -19.12 -7.81 -12.95
C THR A 78 -18.52 -7.75 -11.54
N PRO A 79 -17.20 -7.91 -11.37
CA PRO A 79 -16.57 -7.72 -10.07
C PRO A 79 -16.56 -6.24 -9.69
N GLY A 80 -17.36 -5.86 -8.70
CA GLY A 80 -17.42 -4.50 -8.17
C GLY A 80 -18.57 -3.64 -8.71
N LYS A 81 -18.65 -2.40 -8.20
CA LYS A 81 -19.70 -1.44 -8.57
C LYS A 81 -19.33 -0.72 -9.87
N ILE A 82 -20.30 -0.53 -10.75
CA ILE A 82 -20.13 0.29 -11.95
C ILE A 82 -20.10 1.75 -11.48
N HIS A 83 -19.00 2.44 -11.74
CA HIS A 83 -18.86 3.87 -11.53
C HIS A 83 -19.17 4.61 -12.84
N ASN A 84 -19.90 5.72 -12.74
CA ASN A 84 -20.25 6.58 -13.87
C ASN A 84 -19.17 7.62 -14.13
#